data_AF-A0A1J5LMU3-F1
#
_entry.id   AF-A0A1J5LMU3-F1
#
_cell.length_a   1.000
_cell.length_b   1.000
_cell.length_c   1.000
_cell.angle_alpha   90.00
_cell.angle_beta   90.00
_cell.angle_gamma   90.00
#
_symmetry.space_group_name_H-M   'P 1'
#
loop_
_entity.id
_entity.type
_entity.pdbx_description
1 polymer ?
#
loop_
_entity_poly.entity_id
_entity_poly.type
_entity_poly.pdbx_seq_one_letter_code
_entity_poly.pdbx_strand_id
1 'polypeptide(L)'
;MNPYILSILIALVFLAVGFVVGKTITALKLKNTSAGLNASLESQKIAMEEKERLIKRMQEDLELIRNEKEQLTIDFTRKDSELKNTNQKLVENKQEVEKLQEKFTKEFKVLANEILESNSSKITKQNKENLETILNPLQEKIKTFEKKVEDTHKDSIDRHAALRQQIVGLKELNEQMSKEAINLTKALKGDSKVQGDWGETQLEVLLEKANLSKEIHYTTQGGYRDEEGTLKKPDFVINLPDNRHLI
;
A
#
# COMPACT_ATOMS: atom_id res chain seq x y z
N MET A 1 94.07 -38.28 143.75
CA MET A 1 95.42 -37.69 143.96
C MET A 1 95.92 -37.29 142.57
N ASN A 2 95.94 -36.04 142.07
CA ASN A 2 95.68 -34.67 142.55
C ASN A 2 94.33 -34.16 141.96
N PRO A 3 93.36 -33.62 142.74
CA PRO A 3 92.01 -33.26 142.26
C PRO A 3 91.99 -32.34 141.03
N TYR A 4 93.01 -31.50 140.86
CA TYR A 4 93.18 -30.59 139.72
C TYR A 4 93.43 -31.28 138.37
N ILE A 5 94.08 -32.45 138.34
CA ILE A 5 94.38 -33.18 137.09
C ILE A 5 93.09 -33.83 136.55
N LEU A 6 92.24 -34.35 137.45
CA LEU A 6 90.95 -34.95 137.09
C LEU A 6 89.99 -33.92 136.51
N SER A 7 89.94 -32.71 137.07
CA SER A 7 89.11 -31.62 136.54
C SER A 7 89.56 -31.14 135.15
N ILE A 8 90.87 -31.12 134.88
CA ILE A 8 91.42 -30.76 133.55
C ILE A 8 91.04 -31.81 132.51
N LEU A 9 91.10 -33.10 132.87
CA LEU A 9 90.77 -34.19 131.96
C LEU A 9 89.27 -34.20 131.61
N ILE A 10 88.41 -33.96 132.60
CA ILE A 10 86.97 -33.78 132.39
C ILE A 10 86.69 -32.56 131.50
N ALA A 11 87.36 -31.43 131.73
CA ALA A 11 87.21 -30.23 130.89
C ALA A 11 87.62 -30.48 129.43
N LEU A 12 88.70 -31.22 129.20
CA LEU A 12 89.14 -31.63 127.85
C LEU A 12 88.11 -32.53 127.15
N VAL A 13 87.50 -33.47 127.88
CA VAL A 13 86.45 -34.33 127.33
C VAL A 13 85.21 -33.51 126.96
N PHE A 14 84.76 -32.59 127.83
CA PHE A 14 83.64 -31.69 127.51
C PHE A 14 83.93 -30.78 126.32
N LEU A 15 85.17 -30.31 126.17
CA LEU A 15 85.58 -29.47 125.03
C LEU A 15 85.62 -30.28 123.73
N ALA A 16 86.13 -31.52 123.77
CA ALA A 16 86.10 -32.43 122.62
C ALA A 16 84.67 -32.80 122.21
N VAL A 17 83.78 -33.09 123.18
CA VAL A 17 82.37 -33.38 122.92
C VAL A 17 81.66 -32.14 122.36
N GLY A 18 81.89 -30.95 122.94
CA GLY A 18 81.33 -29.68 122.44
C GLY A 18 81.80 -29.36 121.01
N PHE A 19 83.06 -29.66 120.68
CA PHE A 19 83.58 -29.49 119.32
C PHE A 19 82.93 -30.46 118.33
N VAL A 20 82.77 -31.74 118.70
CA VAL A 20 82.10 -32.75 117.86
C VAL A 20 80.62 -32.38 117.66
N VAL A 21 79.91 -31.99 118.71
CA VAL A 21 78.50 -31.57 118.65
C VAL A 21 78.33 -30.26 117.85
N GLY A 22 79.21 -29.28 118.03
CA GLY A 22 79.20 -28.05 117.25
C GLY A 22 79.45 -28.30 115.75
N LYS A 23 80.38 -29.20 115.44
CA LYS A 23 80.67 -29.61 114.05
C LYS A 23 79.48 -30.36 113.42
N THR A 24 78.83 -31.26 114.15
CA THR A 24 77.66 -31.99 113.63
C THR A 24 76.46 -31.07 113.41
N ILE A 25 76.15 -30.17 114.35
CA ILE A 25 75.06 -29.19 114.21
C ILE A 25 75.32 -28.24 113.03
N THR A 26 76.56 -27.76 112.87
CA THR A 26 76.93 -26.88 111.75
C THR A 26 76.84 -27.62 110.42
N ALA A 27 77.29 -28.87 110.36
CA ALA A 27 77.15 -29.71 109.16
C ALA A 27 75.68 -30.01 108.81
N LEU A 28 74.83 -30.25 109.81
CA LEU A 28 73.38 -30.43 109.64
C LEU A 28 72.70 -29.14 109.14
N LYS A 29 73.03 -27.98 109.72
CA LYS A 29 72.49 -26.68 109.29
C LYS A 29 72.96 -26.30 107.88
N LEU A 30 74.22 -26.57 107.55
CA LEU A 30 74.78 -26.37 106.21
C LEU A 30 74.12 -27.32 105.20
N LYS A 31 73.90 -28.59 105.57
CA LYS A 31 73.20 -29.59 104.73
C LYS A 31 71.73 -29.23 104.48
N ASN A 32 71.02 -28.73 105.49
CA ASN A 32 69.64 -28.26 105.31
C ASN A 32 69.57 -26.98 104.46
N THR A 33 70.49 -26.04 104.67
CA THR A 33 70.54 -24.80 103.87
C THR A 33 70.93 -25.09 102.43
N SER A 34 71.89 -25.98 102.19
CA SER A 34 72.28 -26.41 100.84
C SER A 34 71.19 -27.25 100.16
N ALA A 35 70.48 -28.11 100.90
CA ALA A 35 69.32 -28.83 100.38
C ALA A 35 68.18 -27.88 99.97
N GLY A 36 67.88 -26.86 100.80
CA GLY A 36 66.88 -25.85 100.46
C GLY A 36 67.28 -24.99 99.25
N LEU A 37 68.55 -24.59 99.17
CA LEU A 37 69.08 -23.83 98.03
C LEU A 37 69.05 -24.67 96.74
N ASN A 38 69.42 -25.95 96.81
CA ASN A 38 69.36 -26.87 95.68
C ASN A 38 67.92 -27.12 95.22
N ALA A 39 66.97 -27.26 96.14
CA ALA A 39 65.55 -27.40 95.79
C ALA A 39 64.99 -26.14 95.11
N SER A 40 65.36 -24.94 95.60
CA SER A 40 64.97 -23.68 94.96
C SER A 40 65.60 -23.53 93.58
N LEU A 41 66.87 -23.91 93.41
CA LEU A 41 67.58 -23.85 92.13
C LEU A 41 66.95 -24.83 91.12
N GLU A 42 66.57 -26.02 91.55
CA GLU A 42 65.87 -27.00 90.71
C GLU A 42 64.49 -26.49 90.30
N SER A 43 63.72 -25.91 91.23
CA SER A 43 62.42 -25.31 90.90
C SER A 43 62.53 -24.15 89.91
N GLN A 44 63.58 -23.32 90.02
CA GLN A 44 63.83 -22.24 89.07
C GLN A 44 64.24 -22.75 87.70
N LYS A 45 65.02 -23.84 87.62
CA LYS A 45 65.35 -24.48 86.34
C LYS A 45 64.11 -25.01 85.65
N ILE A 46 63.24 -25.72 86.36
CA ILE A 46 61.97 -26.23 85.80
C ILE A 46 61.11 -25.07 85.29
N ALA A 47 60.97 -23.99 86.08
CA ALA A 47 60.23 -22.81 85.65
C ALA A 47 60.87 -22.09 84.44
N MET A 48 62.21 -22.12 84.32
CA MET A 48 62.92 -21.58 83.16
C MET A 48 62.63 -22.43 81.91
N GLU A 49 62.72 -23.75 82.03
CA GLU A 49 62.44 -24.68 80.93
C GLU A 49 60.98 -24.56 80.43
N GLU A 50 60.02 -24.40 81.34
CA GLU A 50 58.62 -24.16 80.96
C GLU A 50 58.44 -22.84 80.20
N LYS A 51 59.10 -21.77 80.63
CA LYS A 51 59.09 -20.48 79.94
C LYS A 51 59.74 -20.56 78.56
N GLU A 52 60.87 -21.26 78.43
CA GLU A 52 61.51 -21.48 77.14
C GLU A 52 60.60 -22.25 76.18
N ARG A 53 59.90 -23.29 76.66
CA ARG A 53 58.91 -24.02 75.86
C ARG A 53 57.72 -23.14 75.45
N LEU A 54 57.29 -22.22 76.31
CA LEU A 54 56.21 -21.28 75.98
C LEU A 54 56.67 -20.26 74.93
N ILE A 55 57.85 -19.67 75.12
CA ILE A 55 58.44 -18.72 74.16
C ILE A 55 58.59 -19.38 72.79
N LYS A 56 59.08 -20.61 72.74
CA LYS A 56 59.21 -21.37 71.49
C LYS A 56 57.86 -21.56 70.80
N ARG A 57 56.82 -21.98 71.53
CA ARG A 57 55.46 -22.12 70.98
C ARG A 57 54.89 -20.80 70.48
N MET A 58 55.07 -19.71 71.24
CA MET A 58 54.63 -18.38 70.81
C MET A 58 55.37 -17.89 69.57
N GLN A 59 56.65 -18.25 69.40
CA GLN A 59 57.40 -17.93 68.18
C GLN A 59 56.87 -18.71 66.97
N GLU A 60 56.58 -20.00 67.14
CA GLU A 60 55.97 -20.84 66.10
C GLU A 60 54.58 -20.31 65.69
N ASP A 61 53.74 -19.94 66.66
CA ASP A 61 52.42 -19.35 66.40
C ASP A 61 52.51 -18.00 65.69
N LEU A 62 53.47 -17.15 66.08
CA LEU A 62 53.71 -15.86 65.43
C LEU A 62 54.17 -16.03 63.99
N GLU A 63 54.99 -17.03 63.71
CA GLU A 63 55.43 -17.35 62.35
C GLU A 63 54.27 -17.85 61.49
N LEU A 64 53.42 -18.73 62.05
CA LEU A 64 52.22 -19.21 61.37
C LEU A 64 51.26 -18.08 61.02
N ILE A 65 50.94 -17.21 62.00
CA ILE A 65 50.04 -16.06 61.78
C ILE A 65 50.63 -15.08 60.76
N ARG A 66 51.96 -14.87 60.76
CA ARG A 66 52.62 -14.02 59.76
C ARG A 66 52.48 -14.59 58.36
N ASN A 67 52.69 -15.90 58.21
CA ASN A 67 52.55 -16.58 56.92
C ASN A 67 51.10 -16.53 56.42
N GLU A 68 50.11 -16.76 57.29
CA GLU A 68 48.70 -16.65 56.93
C GLU A 68 48.33 -15.22 56.51
N LYS A 69 48.81 -14.21 57.24
CA LYS A 69 48.58 -12.80 56.89
C LYS A 69 49.19 -12.46 55.52
N GLU A 70 50.39 -12.95 55.24
CA GLU A 70 51.05 -12.73 53.96
C GLU A 70 50.26 -13.36 52.81
N GLN A 71 49.83 -14.62 52.96
CA GLN A 71 48.97 -15.30 51.98
C GLN A 71 47.66 -14.53 51.75
N LEU A 72 47.00 -14.11 52.83
CA LEU A 72 45.75 -13.37 52.73
C LEU A 72 45.93 -12.01 52.04
N THR A 73 47.08 -11.35 52.26
CA THR A 73 47.41 -10.07 51.61
C THR A 73 47.63 -10.27 50.10
N ILE A 74 48.31 -11.35 49.71
CA ILE A 74 48.52 -11.72 48.30
C ILE A 74 47.18 -12.00 47.63
N ASP A 75 46.34 -12.82 48.27
CA ASP A 75 45.02 -13.16 47.75
C ASP A 75 44.10 -11.95 47.62
N PHE A 76 44.11 -11.06 48.61
CA PHE A 76 43.35 -9.81 48.57
C PHE A 76 43.80 -8.94 47.40
N THR A 77 45.11 -8.75 47.23
CA THR A 77 45.66 -7.94 46.14
C THR A 77 45.31 -8.52 44.76
N ARG A 78 45.36 -9.85 44.63
CA ARG A 78 44.95 -10.57 43.41
C ARG A 78 43.46 -10.34 43.13
N LYS A 79 42.60 -10.50 44.13
CA LYS A 79 41.15 -10.34 43.97
C LYS A 79 40.75 -8.90 43.68
N ASP A 80 41.40 -7.93 44.31
CA ASP A 80 41.17 -6.51 44.03
C ASP A 80 41.55 -6.16 42.58
N SER A 81 42.68 -6.68 42.10
CA SER A 81 43.12 -6.50 40.70
C SER A 81 42.15 -7.15 39.71
N GLU A 82 41.68 -8.37 40.00
CA GLU A 82 40.67 -9.07 39.19
C GLU A 82 39.34 -8.30 39.13
N LEU A 83 38.88 -7.77 40.26
CA LEU A 83 37.67 -6.95 40.36
C LEU A 83 37.80 -5.66 39.57
N LYS A 84 38.91 -4.94 39.72
CA LYS A 84 39.18 -3.70 38.99
C LYS A 84 39.19 -3.93 37.48
N ASN A 85 39.87 -4.99 37.02
CA ASN A 85 39.91 -5.36 35.61
C ASN A 85 38.53 -5.76 35.06
N THR A 86 37.78 -6.56 35.82
CA THR A 86 36.42 -6.98 35.43
C THR A 86 35.46 -5.79 35.35
N ASN A 87 35.52 -4.88 36.32
CA ASN A 87 34.73 -3.66 36.31
C ASN A 87 35.10 -2.75 35.13
N GLN A 88 36.38 -2.59 34.83
CA GLN A 88 36.84 -1.82 33.68
C GLN A 88 36.29 -2.41 32.37
N LYS A 89 36.43 -3.73 32.17
CA LYS A 89 35.85 -4.42 31.00
C LYS A 89 34.34 -4.28 30.90
N LEU A 90 33.64 -4.31 32.04
CA LEU A 90 32.19 -4.16 32.06
C LEU A 90 31.76 -2.74 31.66
N VAL A 91 32.50 -1.71 32.09
CA VAL A 91 32.27 -0.32 31.67
C VAL A 91 32.56 -0.15 30.18
N GLU A 92 33.68 -0.68 29.68
CA GLU A 92 34.05 -0.64 28.27
C GLU A 92 33.00 -1.35 27.39
N ASN A 93 32.58 -2.56 27.76
CA ASN A 93 31.54 -3.31 27.04
C ASN A 93 30.20 -2.56 27.04
N LYS A 94 29.81 -1.93 28.16
CA LYS A 94 28.57 -1.13 28.20
C LYS A 94 28.63 0.04 27.22
N GLN A 95 29.76 0.77 27.20
CA GLN A 95 29.95 1.88 26.25
C GLN A 95 29.96 1.40 24.80
N GLU A 96 30.55 0.23 24.53
CA GLU A 96 30.53 -0.36 23.18
C GLU A 96 29.12 -0.74 22.75
N VAL A 97 28.33 -1.36 23.65
CA VAL A 97 26.93 -1.72 23.40
C VAL A 97 26.08 -0.47 23.15
N GLU A 98 26.25 0.59 23.93
CA GLU A 98 25.54 1.86 23.71
C GLU A 98 25.86 2.47 22.33
N LYS A 99 27.14 2.53 21.96
CA LYS A 99 27.57 3.00 20.63
C LYS A 99 27.01 2.14 19.51
N LEU A 100 26.99 0.82 19.70
CA LEU A 100 26.46 -0.13 18.72
C LEU A 100 24.94 0.05 18.57
N GLN A 101 24.22 0.26 19.66
CA GLN A 101 22.78 0.54 19.64
C GLN A 101 22.47 1.86 18.93
N GLU A 102 23.26 2.91 19.16
CA GLU A 102 23.11 4.19 18.46
C GLU A 102 23.35 4.02 16.95
N LYS A 103 24.43 3.32 16.57
CA LYS A 103 24.75 3.01 15.18
C LYS A 103 23.63 2.22 14.51
N PHE A 104 23.13 1.16 15.15
CA PHE A 104 22.01 0.36 14.62
C PHE A 104 20.74 1.18 14.47
N THR A 105 20.42 2.05 15.43
CA THR A 105 19.24 2.91 15.34
C THR A 105 19.34 3.85 14.14
N LYS A 106 20.53 4.42 13.91
CA LYS A 106 20.81 5.28 12.75
C LYS A 106 20.72 4.52 11.43
N GLU A 107 21.37 3.37 11.34
CA GLU A 107 21.35 2.53 10.13
C GLU A 107 19.95 2.00 9.83
N PHE A 108 19.19 1.59 10.86
CA PHE A 108 17.80 1.19 10.72
C PHE A 108 16.93 2.32 10.17
N LYS A 109 17.10 3.55 10.66
CA LYS A 109 16.36 4.71 10.15
C LYS A 109 16.67 5.00 8.68
N VAL A 110 17.94 4.90 8.28
CA VAL A 110 18.36 5.06 6.88
C VAL A 110 17.74 3.96 6.02
N LEU A 111 17.89 2.70 6.40
CA LEU A 111 17.36 1.56 5.67
C LEU A 111 15.83 1.60 5.57
N ALA A 112 15.13 1.98 6.64
CA ALA A 112 13.68 2.12 6.64
C ALA A 112 13.21 3.20 5.66
N ASN A 113 13.90 4.36 5.63
CA ASN A 113 13.60 5.41 4.66
C ASN A 113 13.86 4.94 3.23
N GLU A 114 14.99 4.28 2.97
CA GLU A 114 15.32 3.74 1.64
C GLU A 114 14.28 2.69 1.17
N ILE A 115 13.87 1.78 2.06
CA ILE A 115 12.84 0.77 1.74
C ILE A 115 11.49 1.43 1.46
N LEU A 116 11.09 2.41 2.27
CA LEU A 116 9.83 3.13 2.06
C LEU A 116 9.83 3.90 0.74
N GLU A 117 10.92 4.58 0.42
CA GLU A 117 11.06 5.34 -0.84
C GLU A 117 11.12 4.41 -2.06
N SER A 118 11.86 3.31 -1.96
CA SER A 118 11.93 2.27 -3.01
C SER A 118 10.57 1.61 -3.24
N ASN A 119 9.85 1.25 -2.17
CA ASN A 119 8.52 0.65 -2.29
C ASN A 119 7.49 1.67 -2.81
N SER A 120 7.51 2.91 -2.33
CA SER A 120 6.62 3.97 -2.81
C SER A 120 6.80 4.24 -4.30
N SER A 121 8.05 4.34 -4.77
CA SER A 121 8.35 4.53 -6.19
C SER A 121 7.96 3.33 -7.05
N LYS A 122 8.20 2.09 -6.58
CA LYS A 122 7.72 0.87 -7.25
C LYS A 122 6.20 0.81 -7.32
N ILE A 123 5.50 1.05 -6.22
CA ILE A 123 4.03 1.05 -6.16
C ILE A 123 3.46 2.12 -7.10
N THR A 124 4.05 3.32 -7.11
CA THR A 124 3.61 4.41 -7.99
C THR A 124 3.81 4.07 -9.45
N LYS A 125 4.98 3.51 -9.83
CA LYS A 125 5.23 3.04 -11.20
C LYS A 125 4.25 1.94 -11.60
N GLN A 126 4.08 0.92 -10.76
CA GLN A 126 3.23 -0.22 -11.06
C GLN A 126 1.75 0.20 -11.16
N ASN A 127 1.28 1.11 -10.30
CA ASN A 127 -0.05 1.70 -10.41
C ASN A 127 -0.22 2.52 -11.68
N LYS A 128 0.79 3.32 -12.07
CA LYS A 128 0.75 4.09 -13.31
C LYS A 128 0.68 3.17 -14.53
N GLU A 129 1.51 2.14 -14.61
CA GLU A 129 1.49 1.14 -15.69
C GLU A 129 0.16 0.38 -15.77
N ASN A 130 -0.39 -0.04 -14.62
CA ASN A 130 -1.70 -0.69 -14.56
C ASN A 130 -2.83 0.26 -15.02
N LEU A 131 -2.81 1.52 -14.57
CA LEU A 131 -3.77 2.53 -14.99
C LEU A 131 -3.65 2.83 -16.49
N GLU A 132 -2.45 2.95 -17.04
CA GLU A 132 -2.23 3.12 -18.49
C GLU A 132 -2.78 1.91 -19.27
N THR A 133 -2.57 0.69 -18.78
CA THR A 133 -3.08 -0.54 -19.41
C THR A 133 -4.61 -0.58 -19.46
N ILE A 134 -5.29 -0.03 -18.45
CA ILE A 134 -6.76 0.01 -18.38
C ILE A 134 -7.32 1.23 -19.14
N LEU A 135 -6.68 2.39 -19.02
CA LEU A 135 -7.17 3.66 -19.57
C LEU A 135 -6.89 3.80 -21.07
N ASN A 136 -5.79 3.25 -21.59
CA ASN A 136 -5.46 3.34 -23.02
C ASN A 136 -6.54 2.68 -23.91
N PRO A 137 -6.99 1.44 -23.64
CA PRO A 137 -8.09 0.83 -24.38
C PRO A 137 -9.39 1.63 -24.26
N LEU A 138 -9.67 2.21 -23.08
CA LEU A 138 -10.86 3.04 -22.88
C LEU A 138 -10.80 4.30 -23.74
N GLN A 139 -9.67 5.01 -23.75
CA GLN A 139 -9.46 6.18 -24.60
C GLN A 139 -9.59 5.83 -26.09
N GLU A 140 -9.03 4.70 -26.52
CA GLU A 140 -9.14 4.22 -27.89
C GLU A 140 -10.60 3.88 -28.27
N LYS A 141 -11.34 3.21 -27.36
CA LYS A 141 -12.76 2.92 -27.55
C LYS A 141 -13.61 4.18 -27.61
N ILE A 142 -13.33 5.18 -26.77
CA ILE A 142 -14.03 6.48 -26.80
C ILE A 142 -13.76 7.20 -28.13
N LYS A 143 -12.51 7.27 -28.58
CA LYS A 143 -12.18 7.85 -29.90
C LYS A 143 -12.88 7.11 -31.05
N THR A 144 -12.91 5.79 -30.99
CA THR A 144 -13.59 4.96 -32.00
C THR A 144 -15.10 5.19 -31.97
N PHE A 145 -15.68 5.33 -30.78
CA PHE A 145 -17.10 5.63 -30.60
C PHE A 145 -17.43 7.02 -31.13
N GLU A 146 -16.67 8.04 -30.75
CA GLU A 146 -16.80 9.42 -31.25
C GLU A 146 -16.78 9.47 -32.78
N LYS A 147 -15.79 8.82 -33.40
CA LYS A 147 -15.70 8.70 -34.86
C LYS A 147 -16.91 7.99 -35.46
N LYS A 148 -17.36 6.88 -34.86
CA LYS A 148 -18.53 6.14 -35.36
C LYS A 148 -19.82 6.96 -35.26
N VAL A 149 -19.97 7.75 -34.20
CA VAL A 149 -21.10 8.68 -34.04
C VAL A 149 -21.06 9.77 -35.10
N GLU A 150 -19.90 10.39 -35.32
CA GLU A 150 -19.71 11.41 -36.36
C GLU A 150 -19.98 10.85 -37.77
N ASP A 151 -19.42 9.68 -38.09
CA ASP A 151 -19.64 8.98 -39.37
C ASP A 151 -21.13 8.64 -39.58
N THR A 152 -21.81 8.17 -38.52
CA THR A 152 -23.26 7.86 -38.58
C THR A 152 -24.08 9.13 -38.78
N HIS A 153 -23.70 10.23 -38.13
CA HIS A 153 -24.40 11.50 -38.28
C HIS A 153 -24.24 12.05 -39.71
N LYS A 154 -23.03 11.94 -40.27
CA LYS A 154 -22.75 12.31 -41.65
C LYS A 154 -23.53 11.46 -42.65
N ASP A 155 -23.52 10.13 -42.51
CA ASP A 155 -24.31 9.23 -43.37
C ASP A 155 -25.81 9.52 -43.27
N SER A 156 -26.31 9.85 -42.07
CA SER A 156 -27.70 10.26 -41.87
C SER A 156 -28.03 11.56 -42.62
N ILE A 157 -27.15 12.57 -42.56
CA ILE A 157 -27.30 13.83 -43.31
C ILE A 157 -27.34 13.55 -44.82
N ASP A 158 -26.41 12.74 -45.33
CA ASP A 158 -26.33 12.39 -46.76
C ASP A 158 -27.58 11.63 -47.22
N ARG A 159 -28.07 10.66 -46.44
CA ARG A 159 -29.32 9.94 -46.72
C ARG A 159 -30.53 10.86 -46.70
N HIS A 160 -30.61 11.78 -45.74
CA HIS A 160 -31.70 12.75 -45.68
C HIS A 160 -31.67 13.72 -46.87
N ALA A 161 -30.48 14.15 -47.31
CA ALA A 161 -30.31 14.95 -48.52
C ALA A 161 -30.76 14.19 -49.78
N ALA A 162 -30.32 12.94 -49.94
CA ALA A 162 -30.72 12.08 -51.05
C ALA A 162 -32.23 11.83 -51.07
N LEU A 163 -32.84 11.51 -49.91
CA LEU A 163 -34.28 11.32 -49.79
C LEU A 163 -35.03 12.62 -50.14
N ARG A 164 -34.57 13.77 -49.65
CA ARG A 164 -35.16 15.07 -49.99
C ARG A 164 -35.12 15.31 -51.51
N GLN A 165 -34.02 14.99 -52.17
CA GLN A 165 -33.90 15.09 -53.63
C GLN A 165 -34.89 14.17 -54.34
N GLN A 166 -35.04 12.92 -53.90
CA GLN A 166 -36.03 11.98 -54.45
C GLN A 166 -37.47 12.46 -54.26
N ILE A 167 -37.81 13.03 -53.10
CA ILE A 167 -39.14 13.62 -52.85
C ILE A 167 -39.38 14.82 -53.78
N VAL A 168 -38.40 15.69 -53.97
CA VAL A 168 -38.49 16.81 -54.92
C VAL A 168 -38.69 16.27 -56.34
N GLY A 169 -37.91 15.28 -56.77
CA GLY A 169 -38.06 14.64 -58.08
C GLY A 169 -39.42 13.97 -58.27
N LEU A 170 -39.96 13.29 -57.25
CA LEU A 170 -41.31 12.71 -57.27
C LEU A 170 -42.38 13.78 -57.36
N LYS A 171 -42.21 14.91 -56.66
CA LYS A 171 -43.13 16.06 -56.77
C LYS A 171 -43.13 16.61 -58.18
N GLU A 172 -41.97 16.85 -58.78
CA GLU A 172 -41.82 17.33 -60.16
C GLU A 172 -42.43 16.35 -61.16
N LEU A 173 -42.17 15.05 -61.01
CA LEU A 173 -42.75 14.01 -61.85
C LEU A 173 -44.28 13.98 -61.73
N ASN A 174 -44.82 14.12 -60.52
CA ASN A 174 -46.27 14.16 -60.29
C ASN A 174 -46.90 15.42 -60.91
N GLU A 175 -46.23 16.58 -60.81
CA GLU A 175 -46.65 17.82 -61.48
C GLU A 175 -46.62 17.66 -63.02
N GLN A 176 -45.58 17.04 -63.59
CA GLN A 176 -45.51 16.75 -65.02
C GLN A 176 -46.60 15.77 -65.45
N MET A 177 -46.78 14.67 -64.72
CA MET A 177 -47.82 13.68 -64.99
C MET A 177 -49.23 14.30 -64.92
N SER A 178 -49.47 15.20 -63.95
CA SER A 178 -50.72 15.96 -63.87
C SER A 178 -50.93 16.85 -65.10
N LYS A 179 -49.90 17.57 -65.56
CA LYS A 179 -49.95 18.37 -66.80
C LYS A 179 -50.18 17.52 -68.04
N GLU A 180 -49.48 16.39 -68.17
CA GLU A 180 -49.65 15.45 -69.28
C GLU A 180 -51.04 14.82 -69.27
N ALA A 181 -51.57 14.44 -68.10
CA ALA A 181 -52.94 13.94 -67.98
C ALA A 181 -53.98 15.01 -68.35
N ILE A 182 -53.76 16.29 -68.00
CA ILE A 182 -54.61 17.41 -68.44
C ILE A 182 -54.55 17.57 -69.96
N ASN A 183 -53.34 17.56 -70.55
CA ASN A 183 -53.15 17.68 -71.99
C ASN A 183 -53.74 16.49 -72.76
N LEU A 184 -53.57 15.28 -72.24
CA LEU A 184 -54.13 14.05 -72.79
C LEU A 184 -55.65 14.04 -72.68
N THR A 185 -56.22 14.48 -71.55
CA THR A 185 -57.66 14.67 -71.38
C THR A 185 -58.17 15.71 -72.39
N LYS A 186 -57.43 16.80 -72.61
CA LYS A 186 -57.78 17.82 -73.59
C LYS A 186 -57.72 17.31 -75.04
N ALA A 187 -56.80 16.40 -75.34
CA ALA A 187 -56.68 15.72 -76.64
C ALA A 187 -57.74 14.63 -76.86
N LEU A 188 -58.07 13.85 -75.82
CA LEU A 188 -59.11 12.79 -75.84
C LEU A 188 -60.52 13.38 -75.85
N LYS A 189 -60.73 14.50 -75.16
CA LYS A 189 -61.97 15.29 -75.23
C LYS A 189 -61.99 16.20 -76.47
N GLY A 190 -61.20 15.83 -77.48
CA GLY A 190 -60.88 16.62 -78.67
C GLY A 190 -62.08 17.32 -79.27
N ASP A 191 -61.79 18.50 -79.82
CA ASP A 191 -62.51 19.30 -80.81
C ASP A 191 -63.78 18.67 -81.45
N SER A 192 -64.78 18.33 -80.64
CA SER A 192 -66.08 17.84 -81.10
C SER A 192 -66.80 18.90 -81.93
N LYS A 193 -66.39 20.16 -81.77
CA LYS A 193 -66.88 21.31 -82.52
C LYS A 193 -66.32 21.36 -83.94
N VAL A 194 -65.03 21.03 -84.13
CA VAL A 194 -64.36 21.09 -85.44
C VAL A 194 -64.81 19.95 -86.35
N GLN A 195 -65.09 18.76 -85.80
CA GLN A 195 -65.64 17.64 -86.58
C GLN A 195 -67.11 17.89 -87.00
N GLY A 196 -67.90 18.56 -86.16
CA GLY A 196 -69.27 18.98 -86.49
C GLY A 196 -69.30 20.04 -87.59
N ASP A 197 -68.54 21.12 -87.41
CA ASP A 197 -68.47 22.24 -88.37
C ASP A 197 -67.98 21.80 -89.77
N TRP A 198 -67.09 20.79 -89.84
CA TRP A 198 -66.61 20.22 -91.12
C TRP A 198 -67.69 19.38 -91.84
N GLY A 199 -68.53 18.65 -91.09
CA GLY A 199 -69.67 17.92 -91.63
C GLY A 199 -70.77 18.84 -92.17
N GLU A 200 -71.06 19.93 -91.46
CA GLU A 200 -72.03 20.95 -91.89
C GLU A 200 -71.59 21.62 -93.20
N THR A 201 -70.32 22.02 -93.28
CA THR A 201 -69.74 22.65 -94.49
C THR A 201 -69.77 21.70 -95.69
N GLN A 202 -69.49 20.40 -95.47
CA GLN A 202 -69.51 19.41 -96.54
C GLN A 202 -70.93 19.10 -97.05
N LEU A 203 -71.93 19.16 -96.17
CA LEU A 203 -73.34 18.97 -96.53
C LEU A 203 -73.92 20.16 -97.31
N GLU A 204 -73.54 21.40 -96.93
CA GLU A 204 -73.92 22.62 -97.66
C GLU A 204 -73.45 22.57 -99.12
N VAL A 205 -72.20 22.15 -99.33
CA VAL A 205 -71.62 21.97 -100.68
C VAL A 205 -72.35 20.89 -101.50
N LEU A 206 -72.88 19.84 -100.86
CA LEU A 206 -73.65 18.80 -101.56
C LEU A 206 -75.05 19.27 -101.95
N LEU A 207 -75.72 20.06 -101.10
CA LEU A 207 -77.03 20.62 -101.37
C LEU A 207 -76.98 21.67 -102.50
N GLU A 208 -75.96 22.52 -102.54
CA GLU A 208 -75.75 23.44 -103.66
C GLU A 208 -75.53 22.71 -104.99
N LYS A 209 -74.75 21.61 -105.00
CA LYS A 209 -74.53 20.78 -106.20
C LYS A 209 -75.80 20.06 -106.67
N ALA A 210 -76.78 19.84 -105.79
CA ALA A 210 -78.09 19.30 -106.14
C ALA A 210 -79.05 20.37 -106.72
N ASN A 211 -78.56 21.57 -107.05
CA ASN A 211 -79.34 22.71 -107.55
C ASN A 211 -80.41 23.21 -106.55
N LEU A 212 -80.23 22.96 -105.26
CA LEU A 212 -81.12 23.44 -104.20
C LEU A 212 -80.61 24.82 -103.74
N SER A 213 -81.48 25.84 -103.73
CA SER A 213 -81.12 27.20 -103.32
C SER A 213 -81.44 27.43 -101.85
N LYS A 214 -80.48 28.00 -101.11
CA LYS A 214 -80.63 28.41 -99.71
C LYS A 214 -81.79 29.41 -99.57
N GLU A 215 -82.60 29.24 -98.52
CA GLU A 215 -83.83 29.99 -98.22
C GLU A 215 -85.05 29.73 -99.13
N ILE A 216 -84.91 28.90 -100.17
CA ILE A 216 -86.06 28.45 -100.99
C ILE A 216 -86.29 26.95 -100.79
N HIS A 217 -85.25 26.14 -100.96
CA HIS A 217 -85.35 24.67 -100.93
C HIS A 217 -84.80 24.05 -99.63
N TYR A 218 -83.88 24.73 -98.95
CA TYR A 218 -83.40 24.34 -97.62
C TYR A 218 -83.12 25.58 -96.76
N THR A 219 -83.26 25.46 -95.44
CA THR A 219 -83.00 26.56 -94.49
C THR A 219 -82.07 26.09 -93.37
N THR A 220 -81.10 26.94 -93.02
CA THR A 220 -80.04 26.64 -92.06
C THR A 220 -80.09 27.61 -90.88
N GLN A 221 -81.16 27.61 -90.08
CA GLN A 221 -81.16 28.40 -88.84
C GLN A 221 -81.95 27.76 -87.69
N GLY A 222 -81.27 27.74 -86.54
CA GLY A 222 -81.86 27.94 -85.22
C GLY A 222 -82.43 26.69 -84.56
N GLY A 223 -81.57 25.94 -83.87
CA GLY A 223 -81.96 24.76 -83.10
C GLY A 223 -83.16 25.00 -82.19
N TYR A 224 -84.06 24.01 -82.15
CA TYR A 224 -85.23 24.03 -81.29
C TYR A 224 -84.87 23.50 -79.90
N ARG A 225 -85.48 24.08 -78.86
CA ARG A 225 -85.41 23.53 -77.49
C ARG A 225 -86.61 22.63 -77.28
N ASP A 226 -86.34 21.40 -76.84
CA ASP A 226 -87.35 20.47 -76.35
C ASP A 226 -87.85 20.92 -74.97
N GLU A 227 -88.97 20.37 -74.48
CA GLU A 227 -89.60 20.76 -73.20
C GLU A 227 -88.70 20.50 -71.96
N GLU A 228 -87.62 19.73 -72.11
CA GLU A 228 -86.58 19.49 -71.10
C GLU A 228 -85.33 20.38 -71.24
N GLY A 229 -85.39 21.45 -72.07
CA GLY A 229 -84.36 22.49 -72.12
C GLY A 229 -83.06 22.12 -72.86
N THR A 230 -83.02 20.95 -73.50
CA THR A 230 -81.88 20.51 -74.32
C THR A 230 -82.02 21.07 -75.74
N LEU A 231 -81.01 21.82 -76.20
CA LEU A 231 -80.98 22.43 -77.55
C LEU A 231 -80.71 21.33 -78.59
N LYS A 232 -81.74 20.91 -79.33
CA LYS A 232 -81.60 20.01 -80.48
C LYS A 232 -81.47 20.87 -81.73
N LYS A 233 -80.30 20.84 -82.35
CA LYS A 233 -80.04 21.45 -83.65
C LYS A 233 -80.21 20.36 -84.71
N PRO A 234 -81.31 20.33 -85.50
CA PRO A 234 -81.32 19.54 -86.72
C PRO A 234 -80.46 20.22 -87.77
N ASP A 235 -79.63 19.46 -88.48
CA ASP A 235 -78.55 20.02 -89.29
C ASP A 235 -79.10 20.76 -90.52
N PHE A 236 -80.13 20.27 -91.22
CA PHE A 236 -80.77 20.96 -92.36
C PHE A 236 -82.25 20.55 -92.51
N VAL A 237 -83.16 21.48 -92.81
CA VAL A 237 -84.56 21.17 -93.14
C VAL A 237 -84.80 21.38 -94.64
N ILE A 238 -85.23 20.32 -95.34
CA ILE A 238 -85.49 20.33 -96.78
C ILE A 238 -87.01 20.37 -97.03
N ASN A 239 -87.46 21.34 -97.84
CA ASN A 239 -88.87 21.55 -98.15
C ASN A 239 -89.27 20.84 -99.45
N LEU A 240 -90.26 19.95 -99.38
CA LEU A 240 -90.82 19.22 -100.53
C LEU A 240 -92.22 19.76 -100.90
N PRO A 241 -92.66 19.62 -102.17
CA PRO A 241 -94.04 19.96 -102.56
C PRO A 241 -95.07 19.11 -101.80
N ASP A 242 -96.27 19.65 -101.54
CA ASP A 242 -97.33 19.16 -100.62
C ASP A 242 -97.14 19.43 -99.12
N ASN A 243 -96.43 20.49 -98.74
CA ASN A 243 -96.32 20.93 -97.34
C ASN A 243 -95.73 19.85 -96.40
N ARG A 244 -94.76 19.07 -96.91
CA ARG A 244 -94.02 18.04 -96.19
C ARG A 244 -92.56 18.49 -95.99
N HIS A 245 -92.03 18.24 -94.80
CA HIS A 245 -90.67 18.63 -94.40
C HIS A 245 -89.84 17.39 -94.05
N LEU A 246 -88.60 17.35 -94.53
CA LEU A 246 -87.62 16.33 -94.17
C LEU A 246 -86.57 17.00 -93.27
N ILE A 247 -86.40 16.45 -92.06
CA ILE A 247 -85.50 16.91 -91.00
C ILE A 247 -84.39 15.87 -90.84
#